data_AF-A0AA96IR57-F1
#
_entry.id   AF-A0AA96IR57-F1
#
_cell.length_a   1.000
_cell.length_b   1.000
_cell.length_c   1.000
_cell.angle_alpha   90.00
_cell.angle_beta   90.00
_cell.angle_gamma   90.00
#
_symmetry.space_group_name_H-M   'P 1'
#
loop_
_entity.id
_entity.type
_entity.pdbx_description
1 polymer ?
#
loop_
_entity_poly.entity_id
_entity_poly.type
_entity_poly.pdbx_seq_one_letter_code
_entity_poly.pdbx_strand_id
1 'polypeptide(L)'
;MLSGCVVYPVNKTLQPEAEILVTDEKGKPIQDAKVTLISNSYPYGFEQMRRSDQTSNGGEASFPEIKEWRTESLMIHGSNVFFWNWCVVKPGFETHTTMWSSGQDFQPQYNVTLTPGESTPCPEEMNKIGRRL
;
A
#
# COMPACT_ATOMS: atom_id res chain seq x y z
N MET A 1 11.78 42.08 -3.12
CA MET A 1 12.37 40.72 -3.07
C MET A 1 11.25 39.74 -3.29
N LEU A 2 11.34 38.86 -4.30
CA LEU A 2 10.38 37.77 -4.47
C LEU A 2 10.57 36.80 -3.31
N SER A 3 9.82 36.98 -2.22
CA SER A 3 9.53 35.91 -1.27
C SER A 3 8.53 34.95 -1.93
N GLY A 4 8.95 34.33 -3.03
CA GLY A 4 8.19 33.32 -3.74
C GLY A 4 8.38 31.98 -3.03
N CYS A 5 7.30 31.22 -2.87
CA CYS A 5 7.37 29.86 -2.36
C CYS A 5 8.37 29.08 -3.22
N VAL A 6 9.44 28.57 -2.59
CA VAL A 6 10.42 27.75 -3.28
C VAL A 6 9.75 26.43 -3.61
N VAL A 7 9.45 26.26 -4.89
CA VAL A 7 8.87 25.05 -5.46
C VAL A 7 9.99 24.27 -6.13
N TYR A 8 10.08 22.97 -5.86
CA TYR A 8 11.18 22.13 -6.35
C TYR A 8 10.68 20.73 -6.74
N PRO A 9 11.27 20.12 -7.78
CA PRO A 9 10.96 18.75 -8.15
C PRO A 9 11.64 17.77 -7.19
N VAL A 10 10.93 16.71 -6.83
CA VAL A 10 11.45 15.59 -6.02
C VAL A 10 10.99 14.30 -6.66
N ASN A 11 11.90 13.34 -6.81
CA ASN A 11 11.55 12.00 -7.23
C ASN A 11 11.10 11.18 -6.01
N LYS A 12 9.80 10.88 -5.92
CA LYS A 12 9.20 10.18 -4.77
C LYS A 12 8.98 8.71 -5.09
N THR A 13 9.25 7.85 -4.11
CA THR A 13 8.83 6.44 -4.17
C THR A 13 7.32 6.40 -3.94
N LEU A 14 6.58 6.02 -4.98
CA LEU A 14 5.13 5.86 -4.93
C LEU A 14 4.76 4.46 -4.43
N GLN A 15 5.56 3.47 -4.82
CA GLN A 15 5.50 2.09 -4.37
C GLN A 15 6.95 1.61 -4.14
N PRO A 16 7.32 1.09 -2.97
CA PRO A 16 8.63 0.50 -2.77
C PRO A 16 8.72 -0.84 -3.51
N GLU A 17 9.95 -1.29 -3.75
CA GLU A 17 10.17 -2.72 -3.99
C GLU A 17 9.77 -3.48 -2.72
N ALA A 18 8.90 -4.48 -2.87
CA ALA A 18 8.31 -5.17 -1.74
C ALA A 18 7.91 -6.60 -2.10
N GLU A 19 7.95 -7.50 -1.12
CA GLU A 19 7.63 -8.90 -1.27
C GLU A 19 6.87 -9.39 -0.03
N ILE A 20 5.85 -10.22 -0.27
CA ILE A 20 5.07 -10.83 0.79
C ILE A 20 5.05 -12.35 0.62
N LEU A 21 5.22 -13.08 1.72
CA LEU A 21 4.98 -14.53 1.80
C LEU A 21 3.70 -14.78 2.60
N VAL A 22 2.77 -15.51 2.00
CA VAL A 22 1.45 -15.82 2.57
C VAL A 22 1.36 -17.32 2.89
N THR A 23 1.14 -17.63 4.17
CA THR A 23 1.01 -19.01 4.68
C THR A 23 -0.29 -19.21 5.45
N ASP A 24 -0.69 -20.46 5.66
CA ASP A 24 -1.74 -20.83 6.63
C ASP A 24 -1.14 -21.10 8.02
N GLU A 25 -2.00 -21.38 9.01
CA GLU A 25 -1.59 -21.67 10.39
C GLU A 25 -0.67 -22.90 10.54
N LYS A 26 -0.62 -23.76 9.53
CA LYS A 26 0.26 -24.94 9.48
C LYS A 26 1.59 -24.62 8.78
N GLY A 27 1.80 -23.36 8.37
CA GLY A 27 2.95 -22.92 7.61
C GLY A 27 2.92 -23.34 6.14
N LYS A 28 1.78 -23.82 5.63
CA LYS A 28 1.66 -24.19 4.22
C LYS A 28 1.49 -22.91 3.38
N PRO A 29 2.21 -22.78 2.26
CA PRO A 29 2.03 -21.63 1.37
C PRO A 29 0.62 -21.59 0.77
N ILE A 30 0.06 -20.39 0.69
CA ILE A 30 -1.26 -20.15 0.10
C ILE A 30 -1.07 -19.58 -1.30
N GLN A 31 -1.41 -20.38 -2.32
CA GLN A 31 -1.43 -19.97 -3.72
C GLN A 31 -2.70 -19.17 -4.07
N ASP A 32 -2.62 -18.29 -5.07
CA ASP A 32 -3.71 -17.51 -5.64
C ASP A 32 -4.46 -16.65 -4.60
N ALA A 33 -3.77 -16.22 -3.54
CA ALA A 33 -4.24 -15.16 -2.67
C ALA A 33 -4.02 -13.84 -3.40
N LYS A 34 -5.05 -12.99 -3.46
CA LYS A 34 -4.92 -11.65 -4.03
C LYS A 34 -4.25 -10.75 -3.01
N VAL A 35 -3.05 -10.29 -3.32
CA VAL A 35 -2.31 -9.31 -2.54
C VAL A 35 -2.49 -7.95 -3.19
N THR A 36 -2.77 -6.94 -2.40
CA THR A 36 -2.81 -5.54 -2.84
C THR A 36 -1.87 -4.70 -1.98
N LEU A 37 -0.93 -4.01 -2.64
CA LEU A 37 -0.10 -2.97 -2.03
C LEU A 37 -0.75 -1.62 -2.31
N ILE A 38 -1.12 -0.92 -1.23
CA ILE A 38 -1.86 0.34 -1.27
C ILE A 38 -0.94 1.45 -0.76
N SER A 39 -0.67 2.43 -1.61
CA SER A 39 0.10 3.63 -1.29
C SER A 39 -0.85 4.77 -0.95
N ASN A 40 -0.60 5.47 0.14
CA ASN A 40 -1.31 6.65 0.58
C ASN A 40 -0.31 7.76 0.87
N SER A 41 -0.78 9.00 0.98
CA SER A 41 0.08 10.11 1.37
C SER A 41 -0.58 11.07 2.34
N TYR A 42 0.18 11.67 3.24
CA TYR A 42 -0.20 12.81 4.09
C TYR A 42 0.48 14.07 3.53
N PRO A 43 -0.12 15.28 3.59
CA PRO A 43 -1.34 15.68 4.33
C PRO A 43 -2.66 15.44 3.61
N TYR A 44 -2.64 15.10 2.33
CA TYR A 44 -3.88 14.99 1.55
C TYR A 44 -4.64 13.68 1.81
N GLY A 45 -4.06 12.72 2.53
CA GLY A 45 -4.70 11.50 3.03
C GLY A 45 -5.14 10.50 1.96
N PHE A 46 -4.92 10.78 0.68
CA PHE A 46 -5.51 10.02 -0.41
C PHE A 46 -4.65 8.83 -0.84
N GLU A 47 -5.33 7.76 -1.28
CA GLU A 47 -4.71 6.68 -2.05
C GLU A 47 -4.02 7.30 -3.27
N GLN A 48 -2.73 7.01 -3.42
CA GLN A 48 -1.91 7.50 -4.52
C GLN A 48 -1.73 6.43 -5.58
N MET A 49 -1.71 5.17 -5.14
CA MET A 49 -1.58 4.02 -6.01
C MET A 49 -2.10 2.78 -5.31
N ARG A 50 -2.70 1.89 -6.09
CA ARG A 50 -2.89 0.49 -5.71
C ARG A 50 -2.35 -0.41 -6.80
N ARG A 51 -1.70 -1.48 -6.39
CA ARG A 51 -1.32 -2.57 -7.28
C ARG A 51 -1.71 -3.88 -6.65
N SER A 52 -2.29 -4.77 -7.45
CA SER A 52 -2.58 -6.12 -7.02
C SER A 52 -1.74 -7.12 -7.80
N ASP A 53 -1.41 -8.21 -7.12
CA ASP A 53 -0.86 -9.42 -7.73
C ASP A 53 -1.46 -10.65 -7.01
N GLN A 54 -1.18 -11.84 -7.52
CA GLN A 54 -1.58 -13.10 -6.91
C GLN A 54 -0.35 -13.86 -6.41
N THR A 55 -0.51 -14.53 -5.27
CA THR A 55 0.57 -15.36 -4.74
C THR A 55 0.87 -16.55 -5.63
N SER A 56 2.16 -16.85 -5.78
CA SER A 56 2.70 -18.00 -6.49
C SER A 56 2.36 -19.33 -5.78
N ASN A 57 2.76 -20.46 -6.35
CA ASN A 57 2.67 -21.78 -5.70
C ASN A 57 3.44 -21.84 -4.36
N GLY A 58 4.47 -21.02 -4.20
CA GLY A 58 5.22 -20.86 -2.94
C GLY A 58 4.60 -19.86 -1.96
N GLY A 59 3.47 -19.23 -2.32
CA GLY A 59 2.77 -18.26 -1.48
C GLY A 59 3.32 -16.85 -1.57
N GLU A 60 4.23 -16.56 -2.50
CA GLU A 60 4.89 -15.25 -2.63
C GLU A 60 4.19 -14.35 -3.63
N ALA A 61 4.15 -13.04 -3.36
CA ALA A 61 3.85 -12.00 -4.34
C ALA A 61 4.86 -10.86 -4.23
N SER A 62 5.34 -10.35 -5.37
CA SER A 62 6.40 -9.35 -5.43
C SER A 62 5.96 -8.11 -6.20
N PHE A 63 6.39 -6.95 -5.73
CA PHE A 63 6.02 -5.64 -6.23
C PHE A 63 7.29 -4.86 -6.56
N PRO A 64 7.50 -4.41 -7.80
CA PRO A 64 8.70 -3.64 -8.14
C PRO A 64 8.61 -2.21 -7.60
N GLU A 65 9.76 -1.55 -7.46
CA GLU A 65 9.79 -0.13 -7.13
C GLU A 65 9.14 0.73 -8.24
N ILE A 66 8.33 1.70 -7.85
CA ILE A 66 7.76 2.72 -8.74
C ILE A 66 8.04 4.09 -8.14
N LYS A 67 8.65 4.94 -8.98
CA LYS A 67 9.01 6.31 -8.64
C LYS A 67 8.33 7.31 -9.57
N GLU A 68 8.00 8.48 -9.03
CA GLU A 68 7.34 9.55 -9.76
C GLU A 68 7.96 10.90 -9.37
N TRP A 69 8.24 11.74 -10.37
CA TRP A 69 8.59 13.13 -10.14
C TRP A 69 7.38 13.93 -9.69
N ARG A 70 7.49 14.56 -8.53
CA ARG A 70 6.46 15.44 -7.98
C ARG A 70 7.02 16.80 -7.67
N THR A 71 6.15 17.79 -7.67
CA THR A 71 6.47 19.16 -7.33
C THR A 71 6.09 19.40 -5.87
N GLU A 72 7.05 19.82 -5.05
CA GLU A 72 6.85 20.14 -3.64
C GLU A 72 7.21 21.60 -3.37
N SER A 73 6.79 22.12 -2.22
CA SER A 73 7.16 23.45 -1.76
C SER A 73 7.60 23.44 -0.30
N LEU A 74 8.40 24.43 0.09
CA LEU A 74 8.81 24.63 1.48
C LEU A 74 7.70 25.22 2.38
N MET A 75 6.46 25.31 1.89
CA MET A 75 5.31 25.70 2.71
C MET A 75 4.91 24.57 3.66
N ILE A 76 4.23 24.91 4.76
CA ILE A 76 3.56 23.91 5.60
C ILE A 76 2.63 23.10 4.71
N HIS A 77 2.69 21.77 4.78
CA HIS A 77 1.94 20.84 3.90
C HIS A 77 2.36 20.84 2.42
N GLY A 78 3.46 21.50 2.08
CA GLY A 78 4.01 21.56 0.73
C GLY A 78 4.74 20.29 0.27
N SER A 79 4.88 19.29 1.15
CA SER A 79 5.53 18.01 0.86
C SER A 79 4.61 16.84 1.20
N ASN A 80 4.64 15.80 0.37
CA ASN A 80 3.90 14.57 0.57
C ASN A 80 4.77 13.54 1.29
N VAL A 81 4.23 12.99 2.38
CA VAL A 81 4.78 11.84 3.09
C VAL A 81 4.00 10.62 2.70
N PHE A 82 4.66 9.62 2.12
CA PHE A 82 4.02 8.38 1.70
C PHE A 82 4.05 7.32 2.80
N PHE A 83 3.00 6.51 2.84
CA PHE A 83 2.90 5.32 3.65
C PHE A 83 2.15 4.25 2.87
N TRP A 84 2.47 2.99 3.13
CA TRP A 84 1.98 1.87 2.35
C TRP A 84 1.30 0.88 3.25
N ASN A 85 0.38 0.08 2.71
CA ASN A 85 -0.38 -0.92 3.45
C ASN A 85 -0.56 -2.18 2.61
N TRP A 86 -0.53 -3.33 3.27
CA TRP A 86 -0.84 -4.63 2.69
C TRP A 86 -2.32 -4.93 2.86
N CYS A 87 -2.92 -5.53 1.85
CA CYS A 87 -4.20 -6.21 1.97
C CYS A 87 -4.13 -7.57 1.26
N VAL A 88 -4.51 -8.64 1.94
CA VAL A 88 -4.47 -10.01 1.41
C VAL A 88 -5.84 -10.64 1.52
N VAL A 89 -6.35 -11.12 0.39
CA VAL A 89 -7.69 -11.71 0.26
C VAL A 89 -7.58 -13.09 -0.36
N LYS A 90 -8.15 -14.09 0.32
CA LYS A 90 -8.29 -15.46 -0.19
C LYS A 90 -9.63 -16.03 0.30
N PRO A 91 -10.51 -16.54 -0.59
CA PRO A 91 -11.72 -17.23 -0.16
C PRO A 91 -11.41 -18.37 0.81
N GLY A 92 -12.18 -18.44 1.90
CA GLY A 92 -11.97 -19.39 3.00
C GLY A 92 -11.01 -18.90 4.09
N PHE A 93 -10.44 -17.71 3.95
CA PHE A 93 -9.58 -17.07 4.94
C PHE A 93 -10.08 -15.66 5.29
N GLU A 94 -9.87 -15.28 6.55
CA GLU A 94 -10.05 -13.90 7.00
C GLU A 94 -9.13 -12.97 6.22
N THR A 95 -9.64 -11.78 5.91
CA THR A 95 -8.86 -10.77 5.18
C THR A 95 -7.83 -10.14 6.10
N HIS A 96 -6.58 -10.18 5.67
CA HIS A 96 -5.50 -9.53 6.39
C HIS A 96 -5.26 -8.13 5.82
N THR A 97 -5.20 -7.13 6.70
CA THR A 97 -4.85 -5.76 6.31
C THR A 97 -3.87 -5.16 7.30
N THR A 98 -2.87 -4.42 6.82
CA THR A 98 -2.09 -3.51 7.66
C THR A 98 -2.66 -2.09 7.55
N MET A 99 -2.51 -1.32 8.62
CA MET A 99 -2.92 0.08 8.72
C MET A 99 -1.82 0.88 9.40
N TRP A 100 -0.77 1.18 8.66
CA TRP A 100 0.33 2.03 9.05
C TRP A 100 0.03 3.49 8.71
N SER A 101 0.43 4.39 9.60
CA SER A 101 0.28 5.86 9.43
C SER A 101 1.57 6.54 9.00
N SER A 102 2.66 5.79 8.87
CA SER A 102 3.99 6.26 8.47
C SER A 102 4.65 5.28 7.52
N GLY A 103 5.39 5.81 6.54
CA GLY A 103 6.22 4.99 5.66
C GLY A 103 7.39 4.31 6.37
N GLN A 104 7.79 4.78 7.55
CA GLN A 104 8.86 4.14 8.34
C GLN A 104 8.41 2.82 9.00
N ASP A 105 7.11 2.68 9.25
CA ASP A 105 6.54 1.48 9.88
C ASP A 105 6.24 0.38 8.86
N PHE A 106 6.24 0.73 7.57
CA PHE A 106 6.00 -0.22 6.49
C PHE A 106 7.13 -1.26 6.42
N GLN A 107 6.74 -2.53 6.38
CA GLN A 107 7.65 -3.65 6.19
C GLN A 107 7.57 -4.12 4.73
N PRO A 108 8.60 -3.85 3.90
CA PRO A 108 8.58 -4.24 2.49
C PRO A 108 8.72 -5.75 2.30
N GLN A 109 9.46 -6.43 3.18
CA GLN A 109 9.49 -7.88 3.29
C GLN A 109 8.55 -8.29 4.41
N TYR A 110 7.46 -8.96 4.05
CA TYR A 110 6.38 -9.24 4.99
C TYR A 110 5.94 -10.69 4.95
N ASN A 111 5.88 -11.33 6.11
CA ASN A 111 5.36 -12.69 6.23
C ASN A 111 4.01 -12.61 6.94
N VAL A 112 2.97 -13.14 6.30
CA VAL A 112 1.62 -13.18 6.86
C VAL A 112 1.13 -14.62 6.95
N THR A 113 0.49 -14.92 8.08
CA THR A 113 -0.25 -16.16 8.28
C THR A 113 -1.74 -15.83 8.25
N LEU A 114 -2.48 -16.42 7.32
CA LEU A 114 -3.93 -16.26 7.23
C LEU A 114 -4.65 -17.29 8.08
N THR A 115 -5.70 -16.84 8.76
CA THR A 115 -6.63 -17.65 9.56
C THR A 115 -7.86 -18.03 8.73
N PRO A 116 -8.42 -19.24 8.90
CA PRO A 116 -9.68 -19.60 8.23
C PRO A 116 -10.83 -18.68 8.64
N GLY A 117 -11.66 -18.26 7.68
CA GLY A 117 -12.83 -17.41 7.97
C GLY A 117 -13.43 -16.74 6.74
N GLU A 118 -14.21 -15.69 7.00
CA GLU A 118 -14.88 -14.93 5.95
C GLU A 118 -13.93 -13.94 5.28
N SER A 119 -13.88 -14.00 3.96
CA SER A 119 -13.07 -13.11 3.15
C SER A 119 -13.88 -11.87 2.78
N THR A 120 -13.33 -10.69 3.05
CA THR A 120 -13.90 -9.40 2.67
C THR A 120 -13.01 -8.71 1.64
N PRO A 121 -13.56 -7.87 0.76
CA PRO A 121 -12.74 -7.11 -0.17
C PRO A 121 -11.78 -6.17 0.58
N CYS A 122 -10.62 -5.92 -0.02
CA CYS A 122 -9.74 -4.85 0.46
C CYS A 122 -10.50 -3.52 0.58
N PRO A 123 -10.14 -2.65 1.54
CA PRO A 123 -10.75 -1.35 1.68
C PRO A 123 -10.79 -0.62 0.33
N GLU A 124 -11.97 -0.09 0.00
CA GLU A 124 -12.11 0.80 -1.14
C GLU A 124 -11.41 2.13 -0.84
N GLU A 125 -10.97 2.81 -1.90
CA GLU A 125 -10.50 4.18 -1.80
C GLU A 125 -11.58 5.04 -1.10
N MET A 126 -11.22 5.73 -0.01
CA MET A 126 -12.13 6.54 0.80
C MET A 126 -12.90 7.61 -0.02
N ASN A 127 -12.47 7.91 -1.25
CA ASN A 127 -13.10 8.88 -2.15
C ASN A 127 -14.30 8.36 -2.97
N LYS A 128 -14.66 7.07 -2.96
CA LYS A 128 -15.91 6.64 -3.62
C LYS A 128 -17.18 7.06 -2.87
N ILE A 129 -17.08 7.38 -1.59
CA ILE A 129 -18.23 7.77 -0.76
C ILE A 129 -18.60 9.25 -1.02
N GLY A 130 -17.65 10.09 -1.45
CA GLY A 130 -17.86 11.53 -1.71
C GLY A 130 -18.21 11.92 -3.15
N ARG A 131 -18.22 10.98 -4.11
CA ARG A 131 -18.56 11.24 -5.53
C ARG A 131 -20.00 10.87 -5.92
N ARG A 132 -20.88 10.62 -4.93
CA ARG A 132 -22.33 10.52 -5.13
C ARG A 132 -23.04 11.72 -4.51
N LEU A 133 -22.77 12.93 -5.01
CA LEU A 133 -23.66 14.10 -4.90
C LEU A 133 -23.53 14.93 -6.17
#